data_AF-A0A661QYM7-F1
#
_entry.id   AF-A0A661QYM7-F1
#
_cell.length_a   1.000
_cell.length_b   1.000
_cell.length_c   1.000
_cell.angle_alpha   90.00
_cell.angle_beta   90.00
_cell.angle_gamma   90.00
#
_symmetry.space_group_name_H-M   'P 1'
#
loop_
_entity.id
_entity.type
_entity.pdbx_description
1 polymer ?
#
loop_
_entity_poly.entity_id
_entity_poly.type
_entity_poly.pdbx_seq_one_letter_code
_entity_poly.pdbx_strand_id
1 'polypeptide(L)'
;MVPCQRFKYTIVSVLFLLLSFGQALFAQDLSLQKPKAYTSEEEITGWVMSEKLDGIRGYWNGTQLLTRKGLPLNPPSWFIKNFPPFELDGELWSKRGDFEFIQSTVLDKNPGNGWEKITYNIFEVPNEIGGFLPRLNKAKAWFETHKNTHIKIIPQIRVKDKSDLDLFLDEVQSKGGEGVIVKDPEMPYHTGRSAHVLKVKKFWDMEGVVIGLNKGKGKYETMMGSLTLKLENNIIFKLGTGFTDQNRKNPPSIGTIVTFKYYGFTKNGIPRFASFLRVRQD
;
A
#
# COMPACT_ATOMS: atom_id res chain seq x y z
N MET A 1 57.73 38.23 -57.81
CA MET A 1 58.42 37.26 -56.94
C MET A 1 58.85 37.98 -55.67
N VAL A 2 58.07 37.86 -54.60
CA VAL A 2 58.41 38.32 -53.24
C VAL A 2 57.78 37.29 -52.29
N PRO A 3 58.52 36.77 -51.29
CA PRO A 3 58.05 35.68 -50.44
C PRO A 3 57.42 36.14 -49.11
N CYS A 4 56.53 35.28 -48.62
CA CYS A 4 56.43 34.82 -47.23
C CYS A 4 56.25 35.83 -46.08
N GLN A 5 55.02 35.90 -45.56
CA GLN A 5 54.78 36.03 -44.12
C GLN A 5 53.63 35.09 -43.71
N ARG A 6 53.96 34.02 -42.99
CA ARG A 6 52.99 33.13 -42.33
C ARG A 6 52.54 33.79 -41.02
N PHE A 7 51.27 34.21 -40.97
CA PHE A 7 50.61 34.60 -39.73
C PHE A 7 50.44 33.39 -38.80
N LYS A 8 50.90 33.52 -37.56
CA LYS A 8 50.63 32.56 -36.48
C LYS A 8 49.21 32.80 -35.98
N TYR A 9 48.31 31.84 -36.18
CA TYR A 9 46.99 31.86 -35.53
C TYR A 9 47.14 31.32 -34.10
N THR A 10 46.89 32.18 -33.13
CA THR A 10 46.77 31.84 -31.71
C THR A 10 45.51 31.01 -31.50
N ILE A 11 45.67 29.73 -31.14
CA ILE A 11 44.57 28.86 -30.70
C ILE A 11 44.23 29.26 -29.26
N VAL A 12 43.16 30.02 -29.07
CA VAL A 12 42.52 30.18 -27.75
C VAL A 12 41.45 29.11 -27.66
N SER A 13 41.79 27.98 -27.03
CA SER A 13 40.84 26.92 -26.69
C SER A 13 39.88 27.45 -25.63
N VAL A 14 38.67 27.84 -26.03
CA VAL A 14 37.57 28.12 -25.10
C VAL A 14 36.99 26.78 -24.65
N LEU A 15 37.44 26.31 -23.49
CA LEU A 15 36.91 25.13 -22.82
C LEU A 15 35.52 25.48 -22.26
N PHE A 16 34.47 25.20 -23.01
CA PHE A 16 33.10 25.26 -22.50
C PHE A 16 32.89 24.12 -21.51
N LEU A 17 33.04 24.41 -20.22
CA LEU A 17 32.69 23.50 -19.13
C LEU A 17 31.16 23.37 -19.11
N LEU A 18 30.63 22.36 -19.80
CA LEU A 18 29.25 21.91 -19.67
C LEU A 18 29.05 21.36 -18.24
N LEU A 19 28.66 22.24 -17.33
CA LEU A 19 28.07 21.87 -16.04
C LEU A 19 26.74 21.16 -16.32
N SER A 20 26.82 19.86 -16.57
CA SER A 20 25.68 18.96 -16.51
C SER A 20 25.19 18.91 -15.07
N PHE A 21 24.30 19.85 -14.72
CA PHE A 21 23.44 19.75 -13.56
C PHE A 21 22.55 18.51 -13.78
N GLY A 22 23.02 17.36 -13.31
CA GLY A 22 22.18 16.19 -13.11
C GLY A 22 21.14 16.56 -12.07
N GLN A 23 19.98 17.02 -12.51
CA GLN A 23 18.80 17.02 -11.65
C GLN A 23 18.49 15.56 -11.37
N ALA A 24 18.94 15.07 -10.20
CA ALA A 24 18.38 13.88 -9.62
C ALA A 24 16.88 14.19 -9.42
N LEU A 25 16.06 13.73 -10.36
CA LEU A 25 14.61 13.65 -10.19
C LEU A 25 14.38 12.72 -9.01
N PHE A 26 14.32 13.28 -7.81
CA PHE A 26 13.82 12.56 -6.65
C PHE A 26 12.37 12.22 -6.95
N ALA A 27 12.10 10.94 -7.21
CA ALA A 27 10.75 10.44 -7.41
C ALA A 27 9.90 10.83 -6.20
N GLN A 28 8.95 11.75 -6.42
CA GLN A 28 8.02 12.20 -5.41
C GLN A 28 6.91 11.17 -5.28
N ASP A 29 6.54 10.84 -4.03
CA ASP A 29 5.47 9.90 -3.72
C ASP A 29 4.20 10.32 -4.47
N LEU A 30 3.61 9.42 -5.28
CA LEU A 30 2.42 9.77 -6.03
C LEU A 30 1.28 10.11 -5.06
N SER A 31 0.64 11.24 -5.30
CA SER A 31 -0.54 11.69 -4.56
C SER A 31 -1.75 10.84 -4.97
N LEU A 32 -1.83 9.62 -4.46
CA LEU A 32 -2.93 8.69 -4.72
C LEU A 32 -3.86 8.57 -3.52
N GLN A 33 -5.09 8.10 -3.77
CA GLN A 33 -6.07 7.78 -2.74
C GLN A 33 -5.52 6.70 -1.77
N LYS A 34 -5.73 6.89 -0.46
CA LYS A 34 -5.25 5.98 0.60
C LYS A 34 -6.39 5.67 1.57
N PRO A 35 -6.64 4.39 1.90
CA PRO A 35 -7.69 4.05 2.86
C PRO A 35 -7.30 4.39 4.31
N LYS A 36 -8.28 4.82 5.12
CA LYS A 36 -8.21 4.79 6.59
C LYS A 36 -8.58 3.41 7.13
N ALA A 37 -8.26 3.12 8.38
CA ALA A 37 -8.70 1.88 9.02
C ALA A 37 -10.14 2.05 9.49
N TYR A 38 -11.00 1.05 9.25
CA TYR A 38 -12.36 0.99 9.81
C TYR A 38 -12.30 0.80 11.32
N THR A 39 -13.03 1.60 12.09
CA THR A 39 -13.08 1.52 13.56
C THR A 39 -14.34 0.84 14.09
N SER A 40 -15.26 0.44 13.21
CA SER A 40 -16.62 0.01 13.55
C SER A 40 -17.58 1.13 13.97
N GLU A 41 -17.14 2.38 13.91
CA GLU A 41 -17.96 3.56 14.24
C GLU A 41 -18.51 4.25 13.00
N GLU A 42 -17.87 4.03 11.84
CA GLU A 42 -18.33 4.62 10.58
C GLU A 42 -19.61 3.95 10.07
N GLU A 43 -20.57 4.78 9.65
CA GLU A 43 -21.78 4.35 8.97
C GLU A 43 -21.45 4.04 7.51
N ILE A 44 -21.64 2.78 7.12
CA ILE A 44 -21.19 2.22 5.83
C ILE A 44 -22.34 1.58 5.04
N THR A 45 -23.57 1.70 5.53
CA THR A 45 -24.73 1.12 4.86
C THR A 45 -24.91 1.78 3.50
N GLY A 46 -25.08 0.96 2.47
CA GLY A 46 -25.19 1.43 1.10
C GLY A 46 -23.86 1.77 0.42
N TRP A 47 -22.73 1.73 1.14
CA TRP A 47 -21.40 1.79 0.53
C TRP A 47 -21.11 0.50 -0.24
N VAL A 48 -19.96 0.44 -0.94
CA VAL A 48 -19.52 -0.78 -1.62
C VAL A 48 -18.28 -1.39 -0.97
N MET A 49 -18.21 -2.71 -0.97
CA MET A 49 -17.11 -3.50 -0.44
C MET A 49 -16.49 -4.41 -1.49
N SER A 50 -15.19 -4.67 -1.34
CA SER A 50 -14.41 -5.55 -2.21
C SER A 50 -13.27 -6.21 -1.46
N GLU A 51 -12.78 -7.35 -1.93
CA GLU A 51 -11.60 -7.99 -1.33
C GLU A 51 -10.38 -7.07 -1.43
N LYS A 52 -9.68 -6.91 -0.31
CA LYS A 52 -8.35 -6.31 -0.30
C LYS A 52 -7.33 -7.35 -0.77
N LEU A 53 -6.73 -7.10 -1.91
CA LEU A 53 -5.64 -7.93 -2.44
C LEU A 53 -4.30 -7.56 -1.79
N ASP A 54 -3.50 -8.59 -1.48
CA ASP A 54 -2.12 -8.47 -0.96
C ASP A 54 -1.13 -8.62 -2.13
N GLY A 55 -0.96 -7.55 -2.90
CA GLY A 55 -0.10 -7.52 -4.08
C GLY A 55 0.82 -6.31 -4.10
N ILE A 56 1.14 -5.85 -5.32
CA ILE A 56 1.88 -4.60 -5.52
C ILE A 56 0.98 -3.61 -6.25
N ARG A 57 0.63 -2.49 -5.59
CA ARG A 57 -0.08 -1.38 -6.23
C ARG A 57 0.66 -0.89 -7.47
N GLY A 58 -0.02 -0.93 -8.61
CA GLY A 58 0.42 -0.38 -9.89
C GLY A 58 -0.48 0.77 -10.30
N TYR A 59 0.11 1.94 -10.51
CA TYR A 59 -0.58 3.11 -11.02
C TYR A 59 -0.27 3.27 -12.51
N TRP A 60 -1.27 3.16 -13.36
CA TRP A 60 -1.13 3.44 -14.79
C TRP A 60 -1.44 4.90 -15.03
N ASN A 61 -0.50 5.65 -15.60
CA ASN A 61 -0.65 7.09 -15.84
C ASN A 61 -1.20 7.42 -17.25
N GLY A 62 -1.74 6.44 -17.98
CA GLY A 62 -2.10 6.56 -19.40
C GLY A 62 -1.01 6.08 -20.38
N THR A 63 0.22 5.85 -19.89
CA THR A 63 1.36 5.45 -20.75
C THR A 63 2.27 4.36 -20.17
N GLN A 64 2.46 4.34 -18.86
CA GLN A 64 3.30 3.36 -18.17
C GLN A 64 2.76 3.03 -16.78
N LEU A 65 3.13 1.84 -16.28
CA LEU A 65 2.86 1.43 -14.91
C LEU A 65 3.93 1.98 -13.98
N LEU A 66 3.50 2.59 -12.88
CA LEU A 66 4.33 3.17 -11.83
C LEU A 66 4.03 2.49 -10.50
N THR A 67 5.05 2.35 -9.66
CA THR A 67 4.87 2.03 -8.24
C THR A 67 4.19 3.19 -7.52
N ARG A 68 3.73 2.95 -6.29
CA ARG A 68 3.22 3.99 -5.39
C ARG A 68 4.19 5.17 -5.20
N LYS A 69 5.49 4.96 -5.33
CA LYS A 69 6.53 6.00 -5.19
C LYS A 69 6.82 6.74 -6.50
N GLY A 70 6.07 6.48 -7.57
CA GLY A 70 6.29 7.07 -8.89
C GLY A 70 7.43 6.45 -9.68
N LEU A 71 8.03 5.35 -9.20
CA LEU A 71 9.08 4.64 -9.95
C LEU A 71 8.45 3.77 -11.05
N PRO A 72 8.99 3.78 -12.29
CA PRO A 72 8.52 2.91 -13.36
C PRO A 72 8.63 1.43 -13.01
N LEU A 73 7.61 0.67 -13.42
CA LEU A 73 7.61 -0.79 -13.49
C LEU A 73 7.94 -1.22 -14.92
N ASN A 74 8.49 -2.42 -15.08
CA ASN A 74 8.92 -2.95 -16.39
C ASN A 74 8.06 -4.15 -16.83
N PRO A 75 6.73 -4.01 -17.02
CA PRO A 75 5.92 -5.10 -17.54
C PRO A 75 6.33 -5.45 -18.98
N PRO A 76 6.20 -6.71 -19.42
CA PRO A 76 6.28 -7.03 -20.84
C PRO A 76 5.29 -6.21 -21.67
N SER A 77 5.63 -5.88 -22.91
CA SER A 77 4.77 -5.08 -23.80
C SER A 77 3.40 -5.72 -24.02
N TRP A 78 3.32 -7.06 -24.06
CA TRP A 78 2.07 -7.78 -24.18
C TRP A 78 1.15 -7.61 -22.97
N PHE A 79 1.71 -7.37 -21.77
CA PHE A 79 0.94 -7.23 -20.54
C PHE A 79 0.14 -5.93 -20.53
N ILE A 80 0.77 -4.84 -20.98
CA ILE A 80 0.15 -3.50 -21.06
C ILE A 80 -0.55 -3.22 -22.40
N LYS A 81 -0.59 -4.21 -23.29
CA LYS A 81 -1.31 -4.06 -24.56
C LYS A 81 -2.77 -3.70 -24.30
N ASN A 82 -3.32 -2.78 -25.07
CA ASN A 82 -4.72 -2.33 -24.97
C ASN A 82 -5.08 -1.59 -23.67
N PHE A 83 -4.10 -1.13 -22.89
CA PHE A 83 -4.37 -0.22 -21.76
C PHE A 83 -4.91 1.13 -22.27
N PRO A 84 -5.78 1.79 -21.50
CA PRO A 84 -6.40 3.03 -21.92
C PRO A 84 -5.44 4.23 -21.90
N PRO A 85 -5.77 5.31 -22.63
CA PRO A 85 -5.05 6.58 -22.55
C PRO A 85 -5.41 7.40 -21.30
N PHE A 86 -6.10 6.82 -20.31
CA PHE A 86 -6.49 7.45 -19.05
C PHE A 86 -5.93 6.68 -17.86
N GLU A 87 -5.94 7.32 -16.69
CA GLU A 87 -5.31 6.78 -15.49
C GLU A 87 -6.07 5.58 -14.91
N LEU A 88 -5.34 4.58 -14.41
CA LEU A 88 -5.91 3.46 -13.65
C LEU A 88 -5.14 3.28 -12.34
N ASP A 89 -5.85 2.87 -11.32
CA ASP A 89 -5.26 2.38 -10.07
C ASP A 89 -5.69 0.95 -9.84
N GLY A 90 -4.72 0.09 -9.53
CA GLY A 90 -4.97 -1.33 -9.41
C GLY A 90 -3.87 -2.05 -8.65
N GLU A 91 -4.13 -3.31 -8.33
CA GLU A 91 -3.19 -4.20 -7.68
C GLU A 91 -2.64 -5.21 -8.70
N LEU A 92 -1.32 -5.25 -8.86
CA LEU A 92 -0.65 -6.35 -9.56
C LEU A 92 -0.62 -7.54 -8.62
N TRP A 93 -1.25 -8.64 -9.05
CA TRP A 93 -1.57 -9.76 -8.18
C TRP A 93 -1.68 -11.08 -8.94
N SER A 94 -1.30 -12.20 -8.31
CA SER A 94 -1.43 -13.55 -8.85
C SER A 94 -2.54 -14.33 -8.14
N LYS A 95 -2.30 -14.72 -6.88
CA LYS A 95 -3.20 -15.49 -6.02
C LYS A 95 -2.96 -15.13 -4.55
N ARG A 96 -3.84 -15.61 -3.67
CA ARG A 96 -3.73 -15.41 -2.22
C ARG A 96 -2.46 -16.09 -1.67
N GLY A 97 -1.79 -15.41 -0.74
CA GLY A 97 -0.58 -15.91 -0.09
C GLY A 97 0.66 -15.99 -1.00
N ASP A 98 0.70 -15.21 -2.10
CA ASP A 98 1.76 -15.27 -3.12
C ASP A 98 2.56 -13.95 -3.22
N PHE A 99 2.54 -13.14 -2.15
CA PHE A 99 3.11 -11.80 -2.13
C PHE A 99 4.60 -11.78 -2.52
N GLU A 100 5.41 -12.72 -2.00
CA GLU A 100 6.85 -12.79 -2.31
C GLU A 100 7.11 -13.04 -3.80
N PHE A 101 6.29 -13.88 -4.44
CA PHE A 101 6.37 -14.12 -5.89
C PHE A 101 5.93 -12.90 -6.70
N ILE A 102 4.83 -12.25 -6.30
CA ILE A 102 4.35 -11.03 -6.95
C ILE A 102 5.43 -9.94 -6.87
N GLN A 103 6.00 -9.74 -5.68
CA GLN A 103 7.02 -8.74 -5.43
C GLN A 103 8.26 -8.98 -6.29
N SER A 104 8.79 -10.20 -6.30
CA SER A 104 10.00 -10.52 -7.08
C SER A 104 9.78 -10.40 -8.59
N THR A 105 8.57 -10.72 -9.07
CA THR A 105 8.22 -10.62 -10.50
C THR A 105 8.01 -9.17 -10.95
N VAL A 106 7.21 -8.40 -10.20
CA VAL A 106 6.77 -7.06 -10.60
C VAL A 106 7.89 -6.03 -10.44
N LEU A 107 8.73 -6.19 -9.42
CA LEU A 107 9.84 -5.25 -9.14
C LEU A 107 11.13 -5.62 -9.87
N ASP A 108 11.14 -6.69 -10.68
CA ASP A 108 12.28 -7.02 -11.53
C ASP A 108 12.50 -5.92 -12.58
N LYS A 109 13.77 -5.61 -12.84
CA LYS A 109 14.16 -4.72 -13.94
C LYS A 109 14.07 -5.41 -15.30
N ASN A 110 14.22 -6.74 -15.32
CA ASN A 110 14.16 -7.55 -16.52
C ASN A 110 12.93 -8.47 -16.45
N PRO A 111 11.80 -8.13 -17.11
CA PRO A 111 10.60 -8.93 -16.99
C PRO A 111 10.79 -10.34 -17.55
N GLY A 112 10.53 -11.34 -16.70
CA GLY A 112 10.53 -12.76 -17.10
C GLY A 112 9.12 -13.37 -17.20
N ASN A 113 9.08 -14.68 -17.41
CA ASN A 113 7.83 -15.45 -17.59
C ASN A 113 6.90 -15.44 -16.37
N GLY A 114 7.36 -14.98 -15.20
CA GLY A 114 6.51 -14.80 -14.02
C GLY A 114 5.30 -13.89 -14.27
N TRP A 115 5.43 -12.93 -15.18
CA TRP A 115 4.36 -12.01 -15.57
C TRP A 115 3.12 -12.71 -16.14
N GLU A 116 3.25 -13.91 -16.70
CA GLU A 116 2.12 -14.71 -17.20
C GLU A 116 1.12 -15.07 -16.09
N LYS A 117 1.59 -15.11 -14.84
CA LYS A 117 0.75 -15.39 -13.65
C LYS A 117 0.22 -14.12 -12.98
N ILE A 118 0.67 -12.94 -13.42
CA ILE A 118 0.23 -11.67 -12.87
C ILE A 118 -1.02 -11.20 -13.59
N THR A 119 -1.91 -10.59 -12.81
CA THR A 119 -3.08 -9.85 -13.29
C THR A 119 -3.04 -8.45 -12.72
N TYR A 120 -3.56 -7.47 -13.46
CA TYR A 120 -3.77 -6.12 -12.98
C TYR A 120 -5.25 -5.97 -12.59
N ASN A 121 -5.49 -5.83 -11.30
CA ASN A 121 -6.81 -5.82 -10.68
C ASN A 121 -7.19 -4.39 -10.34
N ILE A 122 -7.93 -3.77 -11.24
CA ILE A 122 -8.31 -2.35 -11.20
C ILE A 122 -9.35 -2.13 -10.11
N PHE A 123 -9.10 -1.14 -9.25
CA PHE A 123 -10.01 -0.73 -8.18
C PHE A 123 -10.36 0.76 -8.23
N GLU A 124 -9.81 1.55 -9.16
CA GLU A 124 -10.15 2.97 -9.33
C GLU A 124 -9.70 3.50 -10.71
N VAL A 125 -10.33 4.58 -11.17
CA VAL A 125 -9.91 5.41 -12.29
C VAL A 125 -9.64 6.82 -11.75
N PRO A 126 -8.38 7.13 -11.37
CA PRO A 126 -8.02 8.42 -10.79
C PRO A 126 -8.37 9.61 -11.69
N ASN A 127 -8.68 10.74 -11.05
CA ASN A 127 -9.00 12.02 -11.68
C ASN A 127 -10.20 12.03 -12.66
N GLU A 128 -10.91 10.91 -12.79
CA GLU A 128 -12.15 10.85 -13.54
C GLU A 128 -13.30 11.54 -12.77
N ILE A 129 -14.21 12.18 -13.50
CA ILE A 129 -15.36 12.90 -12.93
C ILE A 129 -16.45 11.92 -12.50
N GLY A 130 -17.18 12.26 -11.44
CA GLY A 130 -18.34 11.51 -10.95
C GLY A 130 -18.02 10.64 -9.74
N GLY A 131 -19.00 9.84 -9.30
CA GLY A 131 -18.86 8.88 -8.20
C GLY A 131 -17.98 7.69 -8.55
N PHE A 132 -17.62 6.89 -7.55
CA PHE A 132 -16.72 5.75 -7.69
C PHE A 132 -17.19 4.69 -8.69
N LEU A 133 -18.47 4.30 -8.64
CA LEU A 133 -18.99 3.26 -9.55
C LEU A 133 -19.00 3.70 -11.02
N PRO A 134 -19.46 4.92 -11.39
CA PRO A 134 -19.29 5.45 -12.73
C PRO A 134 -17.83 5.44 -13.24
N ARG A 135 -16.88 5.85 -12.39
CA ARG A 135 -15.44 5.81 -12.73
C ARG A 135 -14.98 4.39 -13.02
N LEU A 136 -15.33 3.42 -12.17
CA LEU A 136 -14.95 2.02 -12.40
C LEU A 136 -15.63 1.43 -13.66
N ASN A 137 -16.87 1.83 -13.95
CA ASN A 137 -17.58 1.45 -15.17
C ASN A 137 -16.90 1.97 -16.44
N LYS A 138 -16.21 3.13 -16.40
CA LYS A 138 -15.38 3.60 -17.52
C LYS A 138 -14.27 2.62 -17.85
N ALA A 139 -13.55 2.12 -16.84
CA ALA A 139 -12.53 1.09 -17.05
C ALA A 139 -13.14 -0.21 -17.58
N LYS A 140 -14.29 -0.64 -17.02
CA LYS A 140 -15.00 -1.83 -17.49
C LYS A 140 -15.38 -1.72 -18.98
N ALA A 141 -16.01 -0.63 -19.40
CA ALA A 141 -16.43 -0.39 -20.77
C ALA A 141 -15.24 -0.35 -21.76
N TRP A 142 -14.09 0.21 -21.32
CA TRP A 142 -12.87 0.17 -22.12
C TRP A 142 -12.43 -1.26 -22.42
N PHE A 143 -12.29 -2.11 -21.40
CA PHE A 143 -11.84 -3.49 -21.56
C PHE A 143 -12.92 -4.44 -22.13
N GLU A 144 -14.17 -3.99 -22.24
CA GLU A 144 -15.19 -4.70 -23.02
C GLU A 144 -14.87 -4.67 -24.52
N THR A 145 -14.31 -3.57 -25.02
CA THR A 145 -13.95 -3.38 -26.44
C THR A 145 -12.46 -3.60 -26.72
N HIS A 146 -11.60 -3.41 -25.73
CA HIS A 146 -10.15 -3.52 -25.82
C HIS A 146 -9.65 -4.70 -24.98
N LYS A 147 -9.89 -5.93 -25.45
CA LYS A 147 -9.63 -7.14 -24.65
C LYS A 147 -8.16 -7.26 -24.23
N ASN A 148 -7.95 -7.58 -22.96
CA ASN A 148 -6.68 -8.00 -22.38
C ASN A 148 -6.97 -9.04 -21.29
N THR A 149 -6.36 -10.22 -21.39
CA THR A 149 -6.62 -11.37 -20.50
C THR A 149 -6.04 -11.22 -19.10
N HIS A 150 -5.12 -10.28 -18.91
CA HIS A 150 -4.48 -10.02 -17.61
C HIS A 150 -5.19 -8.94 -16.81
N ILE A 151 -6.31 -8.40 -17.31
CA ILE A 151 -7.04 -7.32 -16.65
C ILE A 151 -8.29 -7.82 -15.98
N LYS A 152 -8.47 -7.39 -14.73
CA LYS A 152 -9.66 -7.64 -13.94
C LYS A 152 -10.15 -6.34 -13.34
N ILE A 153 -11.46 -6.14 -13.33
CA ILE A 153 -12.10 -5.11 -12.52
C ILE A 153 -12.47 -5.76 -11.20
N ILE A 154 -12.01 -5.20 -10.06
CA ILE A 154 -12.33 -5.75 -8.75
C ILE A 154 -13.85 -5.63 -8.53
N PRO A 155 -14.57 -6.74 -8.28
CA PRO A 155 -16.01 -6.71 -8.03
C PRO A 155 -16.35 -5.82 -6.83
N GLN A 156 -17.41 -5.04 -6.97
CA GLN A 156 -17.94 -4.16 -5.92
C GLN A 156 -19.30 -4.69 -5.48
N ILE A 157 -19.43 -5.01 -4.20
CA ILE A 157 -20.66 -5.55 -3.59
C ILE A 157 -21.24 -4.48 -2.67
N ARG A 158 -22.54 -4.24 -2.71
CA ARG A 158 -23.17 -3.24 -1.83
C ARG A 158 -23.27 -3.77 -0.41
N VAL A 159 -22.82 -2.98 0.56
CA VAL A 159 -22.94 -3.27 2.00
C VAL A 159 -24.38 -3.02 2.42
N LYS A 160 -25.06 -4.05 2.90
CA LYS A 160 -26.44 -3.92 3.43
C LYS A 160 -26.45 -3.39 4.86
N ASP A 161 -25.55 -3.89 5.68
CA ASP A 161 -25.34 -3.52 7.07
C ASP A 161 -23.95 -4.00 7.53
N LYS A 162 -23.63 -3.80 8.81
CA LYS A 162 -22.36 -4.23 9.40
C LYS A 162 -22.19 -5.75 9.40
N SER A 163 -23.26 -6.51 9.60
CA SER A 163 -23.20 -7.98 9.62
C SER A 163 -22.82 -8.54 8.24
N ASP A 164 -23.30 -7.91 7.17
CA ASP A 164 -22.94 -8.25 5.79
C ASP A 164 -21.44 -8.04 5.52
N LEU A 165 -20.87 -6.94 6.03
CA LEU A 165 -19.43 -6.70 5.98
C LEU A 165 -18.65 -7.76 6.76
N ASP A 166 -19.09 -8.08 7.98
CA ASP A 166 -18.41 -9.05 8.84
C ASP A 166 -18.41 -10.46 8.21
N LEU A 167 -19.54 -10.88 7.63
CA LEU A 167 -19.65 -12.14 6.89
C LEU A 167 -18.74 -12.18 5.66
N PHE A 168 -18.71 -11.11 4.87
CA PHE A 168 -17.84 -11.04 3.70
C PHE A 168 -16.35 -11.04 4.08
N LEU A 169 -16.00 -10.34 5.16
CA LEU A 169 -14.64 -10.36 5.72
C LEU A 169 -14.23 -11.78 6.14
N ASP A 170 -15.10 -12.48 6.87
CA ASP A 170 -14.85 -13.85 7.32
C ASP A 170 -14.74 -14.82 6.14
N GLU A 171 -15.57 -14.67 5.11
CA GLU A 171 -15.47 -15.45 3.88
C GLU A 171 -14.11 -15.23 3.19
N VAL A 172 -13.72 -13.97 2.98
CA VAL A 172 -12.44 -13.62 2.36
C VAL A 172 -11.27 -14.22 3.14
N GLN A 173 -11.27 -14.07 4.47
CA GLN A 173 -10.20 -14.56 5.33
C GLN A 173 -10.15 -16.09 5.44
N SER A 174 -11.31 -16.77 5.49
CA SER A 174 -11.38 -18.24 5.51
C SER A 174 -10.73 -18.88 4.29
N LYS A 175 -10.69 -18.14 3.18
CA LYS A 175 -10.06 -18.53 1.93
C LYS A 175 -8.67 -17.92 1.73
N GLY A 176 -8.06 -17.36 2.78
CA GLY A 176 -6.69 -16.82 2.82
C GLY A 176 -6.52 -15.40 2.29
N GLY A 177 -7.60 -14.62 2.11
CA GLY A 177 -7.55 -13.24 1.66
C GLY A 177 -7.12 -12.26 2.77
N GLU A 178 -6.66 -11.07 2.39
CA GLU A 178 -6.03 -10.14 3.34
C GLU A 178 -7.04 -9.36 4.20
N GLY A 179 -8.21 -9.07 3.64
CA GLY A 179 -9.25 -8.25 4.26
C GLY A 179 -10.18 -7.64 3.23
N VAL A 180 -10.85 -6.55 3.58
CA VAL A 180 -11.86 -5.91 2.74
C VAL A 180 -11.54 -4.42 2.60
N ILE A 181 -11.83 -3.84 1.43
CA ILE A 181 -11.92 -2.39 1.24
C ILE A 181 -13.39 -2.02 1.16
N VAL A 182 -13.82 -1.03 1.95
CA VAL A 182 -15.16 -0.46 1.92
C VAL A 182 -15.04 0.99 1.45
N LYS A 183 -15.89 1.41 0.53
CA LYS A 183 -15.76 2.68 -0.17
C LYS A 183 -17.10 3.31 -0.45
N ASP A 184 -17.17 4.61 -0.20
CA ASP A 184 -18.33 5.43 -0.49
C ASP A 184 -18.50 5.56 -2.03
N PRO A 185 -19.62 5.06 -2.60
CA PRO A 185 -19.81 5.02 -4.04
C PRO A 185 -20.05 6.42 -4.66
N GLU A 186 -20.52 7.38 -3.88
CA GLU A 186 -20.92 8.71 -4.38
C GLU A 186 -19.76 9.70 -4.40
N MET A 187 -18.69 9.40 -3.65
CA MET A 187 -17.60 10.36 -3.48
C MET A 187 -16.76 10.55 -4.75
N PRO A 188 -16.48 11.82 -5.12
CA PRO A 188 -15.48 12.12 -6.14
C PRO A 188 -14.11 11.56 -5.78
N TYR A 189 -13.27 11.38 -6.80
CA TYR A 189 -11.89 10.98 -6.57
C TYR A 189 -11.17 12.03 -5.72
N HIS A 190 -10.35 11.57 -4.80
CA HIS A 190 -9.53 12.43 -3.95
C HIS A 190 -8.19 11.74 -3.67
N THR A 191 -7.18 12.54 -3.38
CA THR A 191 -5.85 12.05 -3.03
C THR A 191 -5.65 12.05 -1.52
N GLY A 192 -4.71 11.23 -1.03
CA GLY A 192 -4.43 11.15 0.41
C GLY A 192 -5.42 10.27 1.19
N ARG A 193 -5.39 10.39 2.52
CA ARG A 193 -6.21 9.56 3.42
C ARG A 193 -7.59 10.16 3.59
N SER A 194 -8.61 9.32 3.51
CA SER A 194 -10.01 9.74 3.66
C SER A 194 -10.82 8.76 4.49
N ALA A 195 -11.87 9.27 5.14
CA ALA A 195 -12.87 8.46 5.81
C ALA A 195 -13.80 7.73 4.82
N HIS A 196 -13.84 8.17 3.56
CA HIS A 196 -14.69 7.60 2.51
C HIS A 196 -14.10 6.35 1.83
N VAL A 197 -12.90 5.92 2.26
CA VAL A 197 -12.28 4.67 1.83
C VAL A 197 -11.65 4.02 3.04
N LEU A 198 -12.16 2.86 3.41
CA LEU A 198 -11.84 2.17 4.64
C LEU A 198 -11.23 0.81 4.31
N LYS A 199 -10.15 0.46 5.00
CA LYS A 199 -9.61 -0.90 5.02
C LYS A 199 -10.12 -1.59 6.28
N VAL A 200 -10.74 -2.72 6.07
CA VAL A 200 -11.30 -3.58 7.10
C VAL A 200 -10.38 -4.79 7.20
N LYS A 201 -9.90 -5.03 8.41
CA LYS A 201 -9.09 -6.20 8.73
C LYS A 201 -9.60 -6.73 10.06
N LYS A 202 -9.88 -8.04 10.12
CA LYS A 202 -10.17 -8.68 11.41
C LYS A 202 -8.89 -8.62 12.23
N PHE A 203 -8.96 -7.91 13.35
CA PHE A 203 -7.96 -8.02 14.37
C PHE A 203 -8.49 -8.91 15.48
N TRP A 204 -7.59 -9.68 16.05
CA TRP A 204 -7.83 -10.42 17.26
C TRP A 204 -7.19 -9.65 18.40
N ASP A 205 -7.72 -9.74 19.60
CA ASP A 205 -7.02 -9.31 20.78
C ASP A 205 -6.45 -10.50 21.55
N MET A 206 -5.36 -10.25 22.25
CA MET A 206 -4.80 -11.18 23.21
C MET A 206 -4.09 -10.39 24.30
N GLU A 207 -3.79 -11.10 25.39
CA GLU A 207 -3.13 -10.53 26.54
C GLU A 207 -1.65 -10.93 26.58
N GLY A 208 -0.83 -10.04 27.12
CA GLY A 208 0.57 -10.32 27.40
C GLY A 208 1.01 -9.63 28.68
N VAL A 209 1.87 -10.31 29.43
CA VAL A 209 2.51 -9.76 30.63
C VAL A 209 3.69 -8.89 30.21
N VAL A 210 3.76 -7.67 30.72
CA VAL A 210 4.92 -6.79 30.51
C VAL A 210 6.11 -7.37 31.28
N ILE A 211 7.15 -7.78 30.55
CA ILE A 211 8.40 -8.30 31.14
C ILE A 211 9.59 -7.36 30.92
N GLY A 212 9.40 -6.25 30.21
CA GLY A 212 10.45 -5.26 30.03
C GLY A 212 9.97 -3.96 29.39
N LEU A 213 10.68 -2.87 29.69
CA LEU A 213 10.47 -1.55 29.11
C LEU A 213 11.67 -1.20 28.24
N ASN A 214 11.43 -0.80 26.99
CA ASN A 214 12.50 -0.44 26.05
C ASN A 214 12.46 1.08 25.80
N LYS A 215 13.60 1.75 25.96
CA LYS A 215 13.76 3.18 25.67
C LYS A 215 13.46 3.50 24.19
N GLY A 216 12.79 4.62 23.95
CA GLY A 216 12.51 5.10 22.59
C GLY A 216 13.72 5.70 21.90
N LYS A 217 13.55 6.04 20.62
CA LYS A 217 14.54 6.73 19.79
C LYS A 217 13.90 7.96 19.14
N GLY A 218 14.70 8.93 18.73
CA GLY A 218 14.22 10.16 18.08
C GLY A 218 13.23 10.91 18.98
N LYS A 219 12.01 11.17 18.47
CA LYS A 219 10.97 11.88 19.24
C LYS A 219 10.59 11.24 20.59
N TYR A 220 10.94 9.97 20.81
CA TYR A 220 10.67 9.24 22.05
C TYR A 220 11.94 8.94 22.87
N GLU A 221 13.04 9.63 22.63
CA GLU A 221 14.33 9.35 23.29
C GLU A 221 14.27 9.48 24.83
N THR A 222 13.43 10.36 25.35
CA THR A 222 13.21 10.52 26.80
C THR A 222 12.06 9.68 27.35
N MET A 223 11.45 8.82 26.53
CA MET A 223 10.20 8.11 26.85
C MET A 223 10.29 6.62 26.49
N MET A 224 9.25 5.86 26.86
CA MET A 224 9.12 4.46 26.45
C MET A 224 8.86 4.35 24.94
N GLY A 225 9.68 3.54 24.27
CA GLY A 225 9.55 3.20 22.86
C GLY A 225 8.69 1.97 22.62
N SER A 226 8.91 0.89 23.39
CA SER A 226 8.12 -0.34 23.31
C SER A 226 8.13 -1.12 24.63
N LEU A 227 7.10 -1.95 24.82
CA LEU A 227 7.05 -2.97 25.86
C LEU A 227 7.59 -4.29 25.32
N THR A 228 8.35 -5.03 26.12
CA THR A 228 8.60 -6.46 25.86
C THR A 228 7.51 -7.25 26.56
N LEU A 229 6.70 -7.99 25.80
CA LEU A 229 5.61 -8.80 26.31
C LEU A 229 5.98 -10.28 26.30
N LYS A 230 5.54 -11.01 27.33
CA LYS A 230 5.49 -12.48 27.34
C LYS A 230 4.03 -12.92 27.24
N LEU A 231 3.75 -13.75 26.25
CA LEU A 231 2.44 -14.36 26.04
C LEU A 231 2.28 -15.64 26.86
N GLU A 232 1.05 -16.11 27.01
CA GLU A 232 0.73 -17.36 27.71
C GLU A 232 1.45 -18.57 27.08
N ASN A 233 1.56 -18.58 25.75
CA ASN A 233 2.31 -19.60 25.00
C ASN A 233 3.85 -19.39 25.04
N ASN A 234 4.37 -18.61 25.98
CA ASN A 234 5.79 -18.26 26.17
C ASN A 234 6.47 -17.48 25.04
N ILE A 235 5.74 -17.07 24.01
CA ILE A 235 6.30 -16.20 22.97
C ILE A 235 6.64 -14.83 23.57
N ILE A 236 7.85 -14.36 23.28
CA ILE A 236 8.35 -13.05 23.70
C ILE A 236 8.52 -12.16 22.47
N PHE A 237 7.91 -10.97 22.50
CA PHE A 237 8.06 -10.01 21.42
C PHE A 237 7.96 -8.55 21.92
N LYS A 238 8.34 -7.61 21.07
CA LYS A 238 8.23 -6.17 21.37
C LYS A 238 6.96 -5.57 20.78
N LEU A 239 6.15 -4.93 21.64
CA LEU A 239 4.99 -4.14 21.27
C LEU A 239 5.36 -2.65 21.27
N GLY A 240 5.44 -2.03 20.08
CA GLY A 240 5.93 -0.65 19.93
C GLY A 240 4.92 0.39 19.46
N THR A 241 3.70 -0.01 19.13
CA THR A 241 2.66 0.86 18.56
C THR A 241 1.36 0.79 19.36
N GLY A 242 0.44 1.75 19.15
CA GLY A 242 -0.84 1.84 19.87
C GLY A 242 -0.79 2.66 21.16
N PHE A 243 0.39 3.12 21.59
CA PHE A 243 0.54 3.97 22.77
C PHE A 243 0.29 5.44 22.47
N THR A 244 -0.49 6.08 23.34
CA THR A 244 -0.53 7.55 23.42
C THR A 244 0.78 8.09 23.99
N ASP A 245 1.08 9.37 23.78
CA ASP A 245 2.26 9.98 24.40
C ASP A 245 2.20 9.94 25.93
N GLN A 246 0.99 9.93 26.52
CA GLN A 246 0.81 9.73 27.96
C GLN A 246 1.21 8.32 28.39
N ASN A 247 0.85 7.28 27.64
CA ASN A 247 1.32 5.92 27.91
C ASN A 247 2.85 5.80 27.74
N ARG A 248 3.47 6.62 26.89
CA ARG A 248 4.93 6.59 26.71
C ARG A 248 5.69 7.27 27.83
N LYS A 249 5.13 8.36 28.38
CA LYS A 249 5.65 9.03 29.58
C LYS A 249 5.47 8.16 30.82
N ASN A 250 4.31 7.52 30.95
CA ASN A 250 3.92 6.68 32.07
C ASN A 250 3.55 5.28 31.57
N PRO A 251 4.55 4.42 31.27
CA PRO A 251 4.30 3.10 30.70
C PRO A 251 3.69 2.13 31.72
N PRO A 252 2.90 1.13 31.26
CA PRO A 252 2.50 0.00 32.09
C PRO A 252 3.73 -0.66 32.73
N SER A 253 3.70 -0.87 34.04
CA SER A 253 4.83 -1.42 34.79
C SER A 253 5.08 -2.89 34.44
N ILE A 254 6.30 -3.37 34.68
CA ILE A 254 6.63 -4.80 34.60
C ILE A 254 5.69 -5.58 35.52
N GLY A 255 5.15 -6.70 35.03
CA GLY A 255 4.13 -7.52 35.70
C GLY A 255 2.70 -7.17 35.28
N THR A 256 2.46 -6.00 34.71
CA THR A 256 1.11 -5.60 34.25
C THR A 256 0.67 -6.45 33.06
N ILE A 257 -0.61 -6.86 33.06
CA ILE A 257 -1.24 -7.49 31.90
C ILE A 257 -1.81 -6.41 31.00
N VAL A 258 -1.45 -6.46 29.71
CA VAL A 258 -1.99 -5.55 28.69
C VAL A 258 -2.73 -6.34 27.63
N THR A 259 -3.85 -5.79 27.17
CA THR A 259 -4.56 -6.27 25.99
C THR A 259 -4.01 -5.53 24.77
N PHE A 260 -3.70 -6.26 23.71
CA PHE A 260 -3.28 -5.70 22.44
C PHE A 260 -4.00 -6.40 21.29
N LYS A 261 -4.21 -5.67 20.19
CA LYS A 261 -4.74 -6.27 18.96
C LYS A 261 -3.63 -6.71 18.02
N TYR A 262 -3.90 -7.71 17.20
CA TYR A 262 -2.98 -8.27 16.21
C TYR A 262 -3.74 -8.85 15.00
N TYR A 263 -3.02 -9.14 13.91
CA TYR A 263 -3.60 -9.56 12.63
C TYR A 263 -2.96 -10.87 12.15
N GLY A 264 -3.22 -11.95 12.89
CA GLY A 264 -2.61 -13.27 12.68
C GLY A 264 -1.16 -13.36 13.18
N PHE A 265 -0.47 -14.43 12.84
CA PHE A 265 0.86 -14.75 13.38
C PHE A 265 1.91 -14.88 12.27
N THR A 266 3.19 -14.67 12.60
CA THR A 266 4.32 -15.04 11.73
C THR A 266 4.49 -16.56 11.72
N LYS A 267 5.37 -17.08 10.86
CA LYS A 267 5.75 -18.51 10.86
C LYS A 267 6.24 -19.02 12.22
N ASN A 268 6.76 -18.13 13.06
CA ASN A 268 7.27 -18.44 14.40
C ASN A 268 6.23 -18.15 15.51
N GLY A 269 4.96 -17.95 15.15
CA GLY A 269 3.88 -17.71 16.12
C GLY A 269 3.84 -16.29 16.69
N ILE A 270 4.64 -15.34 16.21
CA ILE A 270 4.66 -13.96 16.74
C ILE A 270 3.47 -13.17 16.18
N PRO A 271 2.67 -12.47 17.00
CA PRO A 271 1.56 -11.65 16.53
C PRO A 271 2.00 -10.59 15.50
N ARG A 272 1.36 -10.55 14.33
CA ARG A 272 1.64 -9.58 13.25
C ARG A 272 0.90 -8.27 13.50
N PHE A 273 1.58 -7.17 13.19
CA PHE A 273 1.02 -5.81 13.26
C PHE A 273 0.38 -5.50 14.61
N ALA A 274 0.98 -5.99 15.69
CA ALA A 274 0.45 -5.84 17.03
C ALA A 274 0.49 -4.38 17.51
N SER A 275 -0.60 -3.94 18.15
CA SER A 275 -0.71 -2.59 18.73
C SER A 275 -1.45 -2.61 20.06
N PHE A 276 -0.93 -1.87 21.05
CA PHE A 276 -1.52 -1.71 22.37
C PHE A 276 -2.97 -1.22 22.28
N LEU A 277 -3.85 -1.79 23.11
CA LEU A 277 -5.21 -1.32 23.29
C LEU A 277 -5.38 -0.67 24.67
N ARG A 278 -5.17 -1.45 25.73
CA ARG A 278 -5.42 -1.04 27.12
C ARG A 278 -4.63 -1.88 28.11
N VAL A 279 -4.46 -1.34 29.31
CA VAL A 279 -4.11 -2.15 30.49
C VAL A 279 -5.35 -2.96 30.87
N ARG A 280 -5.19 -4.24 31.22
CA ARG A 280 -6.31 -5.05 31.70
C ARG A 280 -6.82 -4.46 33.02
N GLN A 281 -8.12 -4.26 33.12
CA GLN A 281 -8.78 -3.97 34.39
C GLN A 281 -9.25 -5.32 34.94
N ASP A 282 -8.87 -5.60 36.18
CA ASP A 282 -9.33 -6.79 36.90
C ASP A 282 -10.76 -6.62 37.42
#